data_AF-A0A7S0SB21-F1
#
_entry.id   AF-A0A7S0SB21-F1
#
_cell.length_a   1.000
_cell.length_b   1.000
_cell.length_c   1.000
_cell.angle_alpha   90.00
_cell.angle_beta   90.00
_cell.angle_gamma   90.00
#
_symmetry.space_group_name_H-M   'P 1'
#
loop_
_entity.id
_entity.type
_entity.pdbx_description
1 polymer ?
#
loop_
_entity_poly.entity_id
_entity_poly.type
_entity_poly.pdbx_seq_one_letter_code
_entity_poly.pdbx_strand_id
1 'polypeptide(L)'
;VHYGQIVRGGSAGGGGVGDDEDTPAFTLPPLPADGLGRIALAHGGGTHAARINAAFKHASNGLLRMVLIEGDLHARLCSLKRYFLLDKGDFLVHFVDIAGSELSRRAPDISVNKLQSLLELALKLSTAQSDPHNEDLTCGLERQGIIHQLLSIHVTGDEPVMRGGGGGGVGGGGGARGRYDGDDGDDGLPAAMTPKEALRLTGMETFVLDYRAPWPVSLVLSRRALTKYQLLFRHVFHCKHVERQLCAAWQTQQATRAAAAAAAGGSAGDAGCLGRAYILSQRMLHFLQNFTYYIMCEVIEPNWHQFENALGEAGTVDELIDLHERFLDACMKEGMLFWPKILRRLEQIKSVCLKFAAASASLAAALEPRGTRDSGTSGAERSDGDDGEGVGQRTMSTRDRVQARLETAAAVAAAAEGTGFTAAVLRLEGEFDTQLRSLLESLNNSAHLEPNLASLCARLDFNEFYTFGPGGKYT
;
A
#
# COMPACT_ATOMS: atom_id res chain seq x y z
N VAL A 1 -0.88 17.85 26.05
CA VAL A 1 -0.63 19.04 26.90
C VAL A 1 0.36 18.62 27.98
N HIS A 2 1.33 19.49 28.27
CA HIS A 2 2.56 19.32 29.07
C HIS A 2 3.73 18.61 28.38
N TYR A 3 4.54 19.40 27.66
CA TYR A 3 5.99 19.49 27.88
C TYR A 3 6.44 20.86 27.35
N GLY A 4 6.47 21.84 28.25
CA GLY A 4 6.84 23.22 27.95
C GLY A 4 7.55 23.78 29.17
N GLN A 5 8.85 23.52 29.26
CA GLN A 5 9.84 24.28 30.04
C GLN A 5 11.18 23.57 29.81
N ILE A 6 12.08 24.22 29.06
CA ILE A 6 13.55 24.30 29.18
C ILE A 6 14.02 25.00 27.88
N VAL A 7 13.56 26.23 27.62
CA VAL A 7 14.24 27.14 26.68
C VAL A 7 13.95 28.57 27.12
N ARG A 8 14.90 29.18 27.85
CA ARG A 8 15.36 30.59 27.73
C ARG A 8 16.00 31.06 29.04
N GLY A 9 17.28 31.38 28.95
CA GLY A 9 17.97 32.21 29.94
C GLY A 9 19.45 32.36 29.60
N GLY A 10 19.81 33.41 28.86
CA GLY A 10 21.19 33.89 28.80
C GLY A 10 21.61 34.52 27.47
N SER A 11 21.50 35.84 27.34
CA SER A 11 22.39 36.60 26.45
C SER A 11 22.80 37.93 27.09
N ALA A 12 24.12 38.11 27.12
CA ALA A 12 24.94 39.32 27.12
C ALA A 12 25.03 40.23 28.36
N GLY A 13 26.26 40.31 28.90
CA GLY A 13 26.77 41.53 29.54
C GLY A 13 28.04 41.38 30.40
N GLY A 14 29.23 41.38 29.77
CA GLY A 14 30.41 42.05 30.35
C GLY A 14 31.60 41.23 30.87
N GLY A 15 32.54 40.92 29.98
CA GLY A 15 33.99 41.14 30.14
C GLY A 15 34.81 40.41 31.21
N GLY A 16 35.72 39.53 30.78
CA GLY A 16 36.92 39.16 31.53
C GLY A 16 37.50 37.78 31.22
N VAL A 17 38.49 37.73 30.33
CA VAL A 17 39.63 36.78 30.19
C VAL A 17 39.48 35.38 30.84
N GLY A 18 39.46 34.33 30.03
CA GLY A 18 39.62 32.93 30.44
C GLY A 18 39.44 31.97 29.25
N ASP A 19 40.16 30.86 29.29
CA ASP A 19 40.48 29.95 28.19
C ASP A 19 39.30 29.21 27.51
N ASP A 20 39.61 28.66 26.34
CA ASP A 20 38.80 27.85 25.42
C ASP A 20 38.06 26.64 26.05
N GLU A 21 36.93 26.30 25.42
CA GLU A 21 36.18 25.02 25.44
C GLU A 21 35.38 24.59 26.70
N ASP A 22 34.22 25.22 26.91
CA ASP A 22 33.10 24.65 27.69
C ASP A 22 32.07 23.94 26.77
N THR A 23 32.39 22.71 26.35
CA THR A 23 31.36 21.68 26.14
C THR A 23 31.37 20.81 27.39
N PRO A 24 30.24 20.45 28.02
CA PRO A 24 30.27 19.47 29.10
C PRO A 24 30.71 18.14 28.48
N ALA A 25 32.01 17.87 28.57
CA ALA A 25 32.60 16.60 28.23
C ALA A 25 31.79 15.53 28.96
N PHE A 26 31.21 14.62 28.18
CA PHE A 26 30.49 13.45 28.66
C PHE A 26 31.32 12.77 29.75
N THR A 27 30.93 12.99 31.00
CA THR A 27 31.59 12.40 32.15
C THR A 27 30.94 11.05 32.36
N LEU A 28 31.67 10.01 31.93
CA LEU A 28 31.37 8.63 32.25
C LEU A 28 31.05 8.51 33.75
N PRO A 29 30.08 7.66 34.15
CA PRO A 29 29.87 7.37 35.57
C PRO A 29 31.20 7.01 36.23
N PRO A 30 31.44 7.44 37.48
CA PRO A 30 32.71 7.17 38.15
C PRO A 30 33.00 5.67 38.10
N LEU A 31 34.20 5.33 37.64
CA LEU A 31 34.69 3.95 37.67
C LEU A 31 34.46 3.41 39.08
N PRO A 32 33.80 2.25 39.24
CA PRO A 32 33.74 1.58 40.52
C PRO A 32 35.16 1.46 41.07
N ALA A 33 35.37 1.82 42.33
CA ALA A 33 36.70 1.83 42.97
C ALA A 33 37.43 0.48 42.89
N ASP A 34 36.72 -0.59 42.55
CA ASP A 34 37.28 -1.89 42.23
C ASP A 34 37.67 -1.95 40.74
N GLY A 35 38.74 -1.24 40.39
CA GLY A 35 39.26 -1.20 39.03
C GLY A 35 39.43 -2.61 38.49
N LEU A 36 38.69 -2.96 37.42
CA LEU A 36 38.64 -4.28 36.76
C LEU A 36 39.18 -5.38 37.67
N GLY A 37 38.52 -5.52 38.84
CA GLY A 37 39.01 -6.38 39.89
C GLY A 37 39.21 -7.75 39.28
N ARG A 38 40.42 -8.31 39.46
CA ARG A 38 40.67 -9.74 39.23
C ARG A 38 39.40 -10.47 39.63
N ILE A 39 38.82 -11.25 38.71
CA ILE A 39 37.66 -12.08 39.01
C ILE A 39 38.14 -13.08 40.06
N ALA A 40 38.15 -12.65 41.31
CA ALA A 40 38.35 -13.50 42.46
C ALA A 40 37.03 -14.27 42.52
N LEU A 41 37.11 -15.52 42.08
CA LEU A 41 36.06 -16.53 42.21
C LEU A 41 35.88 -16.84 43.70
N ALA A 42 35.39 -15.86 44.47
CA ALA A 42 35.13 -15.99 45.90
C ALA A 42 33.62 -15.91 46.13
N HIS A 43 33.14 -16.82 46.98
CA HIS A 43 31.74 -17.15 47.19
C HIS A 43 30.88 -15.94 47.58
N GLY A 44 29.99 -15.54 46.67
CA GLY A 44 28.97 -14.52 46.89
C GLY A 44 28.15 -14.28 45.62
N GLY A 45 27.28 -15.24 45.26
CA GLY A 45 26.64 -15.31 43.93
C GLY A 45 25.75 -14.12 43.51
N GLY A 46 25.45 -13.16 44.40
CA GLY A 46 24.52 -12.04 44.11
C GLY A 46 25.17 -10.70 43.75
N THR A 47 26.37 -10.39 44.26
CA THR A 47 27.02 -9.06 44.09
C THR A 47 27.56 -8.83 42.69
N HIS A 48 28.04 -9.89 42.03
CA HIS A 48 28.52 -9.82 40.64
C HIS A 48 27.36 -9.58 39.66
N ALA A 49 26.24 -10.28 39.87
CA ALA A 49 25.04 -10.11 39.06
C ALA A 49 24.50 -8.67 39.15
N ALA A 50 24.49 -8.08 40.35
CA ALA A 50 24.05 -6.69 40.55
C ALA A 50 24.92 -5.67 39.79
N ARG A 51 26.25 -5.83 39.80
CA ARG A 51 27.18 -4.94 39.09
C ARG A 51 27.06 -5.08 37.57
N ILE A 52 26.93 -6.31 37.06
CA ILE A 52 26.70 -6.57 35.64
C ILE A 52 25.38 -5.94 35.19
N ASN A 53 24.31 -6.12 35.96
CA ASN A 53 23.00 -5.53 35.66
C ASN A 53 23.01 -4.00 35.68
N ALA A 54 23.77 -3.38 36.59
CA ALA A 54 23.92 -1.92 36.64
C ALA A 54 24.67 -1.38 35.40
N ALA A 55 25.76 -2.04 35.00
CA ALA A 55 26.51 -1.69 33.80
C ALA A 55 25.67 -1.88 32.53
N PHE A 56 24.93 -3.00 32.43
CA PHE A 56 23.98 -3.26 31.35
C PHE A 56 22.91 -2.16 31.27
N LYS A 57 22.25 -1.82 32.38
CA LYS A 57 21.24 -0.75 32.41
C LYS A 57 21.79 0.61 31.97
N HIS A 58 23.02 0.94 32.35
CA HIS A 58 23.65 2.19 31.93
C HIS A 58 23.91 2.20 30.41
N ALA A 59 24.48 1.11 29.88
CA ALA A 59 24.74 0.97 28.44
C ALA A 59 23.44 0.99 27.61
N SER A 60 22.41 0.25 28.04
CA SER A 60 21.12 0.18 27.35
C SER A 60 20.40 1.52 27.32
N ASN A 61 20.40 2.27 28.43
CA ASN A 61 19.83 3.62 28.47
C ASN A 61 20.61 4.61 27.58
N GLY A 62 21.95 4.48 27.54
CA GLY A 62 22.78 5.29 26.65
C GLY A 62 22.44 5.05 25.18
N LEU A 63 22.36 3.78 24.77
CA LEU A 63 22.00 3.41 23.40
C LEU A 63 20.55 3.82 23.05
N LEU A 64 19.61 3.61 23.97
CA LEU A 64 18.21 4.00 23.77
C LEU A 64 18.08 5.51 23.58
N ARG A 65 18.81 6.33 24.36
CA ARG A 65 18.85 7.78 24.17
C ARG A 65 19.46 8.17 22.83
N MET A 66 20.54 7.54 22.41
CA MET A 66 21.15 7.79 21.10
C MET A 66 20.15 7.50 19.97
N VAL A 67 19.43 6.37 20.02
CA VAL A 67 18.46 6.00 18.99
C VAL A 67 17.22 6.90 19.00
N LEU A 68 16.65 7.21 20.17
CA LEU A 68 15.43 8.00 20.29
C LEU A 68 15.65 9.50 20.08
N ILE A 69 16.73 10.06 20.62
CA ILE A 69 16.99 11.50 20.63
C ILE A 69 17.84 11.90 19.42
N GLU A 70 19.03 11.32 19.26
CA GLU A 70 19.94 11.70 18.17
C GLU A 70 19.45 11.15 16.82
N GLY A 71 18.88 9.95 16.82
CA GLY A 71 18.31 9.33 15.63
C GLY A 71 16.91 9.83 15.27
N ASP A 72 16.23 10.55 16.18
CA ASP A 72 14.82 10.97 16.04
C ASP A 72 13.90 9.84 15.53
N LEU A 73 14.06 8.66 16.12
CA LEU A 73 13.39 7.43 15.67
C LEU A 73 11.86 7.60 15.64
N HIS A 74 11.28 8.30 16.60
CA HIS A 74 9.83 8.49 16.67
C HIS A 74 9.30 9.28 15.46
N ALA A 75 9.96 10.38 15.07
CA ALA A 75 9.55 11.12 13.88
C ALA A 75 9.70 10.28 12.62
N ARG A 76 10.78 9.51 12.50
CA ARG A 76 11.01 8.61 11.35
C ARG A 76 9.98 7.48 11.27
N LEU A 77 9.60 6.89 12.40
CA LEU A 77 8.50 5.91 12.46
C LEU A 77 7.18 6.55 12.02
N CYS A 78 6.90 7.80 12.43
CA CYS A 78 5.75 8.54 11.93
C CYS A 78 5.82 8.79 10.42
N SER A 79 6.99 9.12 9.87
CA SER A 79 7.21 9.23 8.42
C SER A 79 6.95 7.90 7.72
N LEU A 80 7.43 6.78 8.26
CA LEU A 80 7.14 5.44 7.73
C LEU A 80 5.64 5.13 7.73
N LYS A 81 4.91 5.49 8.80
CA LYS A 81 3.43 5.38 8.81
C LYS A 81 2.80 6.23 7.71
N ARG A 82 3.23 7.48 7.54
CA ARG A 82 2.68 8.40 6.52
C ARG A 82 2.87 7.85 5.10
N TYR A 83 4.06 7.36 4.78
CA TYR A 83 4.41 6.94 3.42
C TYR A 83 4.08 5.48 3.09
N PHE A 84 4.50 4.53 3.93
CA PHE A 84 4.31 3.10 3.65
C PHE A 84 2.92 2.62 4.03
N LEU A 85 2.38 3.10 5.15
CA LEU A 85 1.05 2.72 5.62
C LEU A 85 -0.05 3.65 5.12
N LEU A 86 0.28 4.67 4.31
CA LEU A 86 -0.65 5.56 3.62
C LEU A 86 -1.61 6.34 4.52
N ASP A 87 -1.20 6.67 5.75
CA ASP A 87 -1.96 7.54 6.67
C ASP A 87 -2.20 8.93 6.05
N LYS A 88 -1.21 9.46 5.32
CA LYS A 88 -1.34 10.68 4.49
C LYS A 88 -1.05 10.34 3.04
N GLY A 89 -2.07 9.87 2.32
CA GLY A 89 -1.96 9.42 0.94
C GLY A 89 -2.04 10.51 -0.14
N ASP A 90 -2.01 11.80 0.21
CA ASP A 90 -2.11 12.91 -0.77
C ASP A 90 -0.92 12.91 -1.74
N PHE A 91 0.31 12.65 -1.25
CA PHE A 91 1.48 12.51 -2.11
C PHE A 91 1.31 11.38 -3.14
N LEU A 92 0.65 10.29 -2.74
CA LEU A 92 0.47 9.12 -3.60
C LEU A 92 -0.48 9.43 -4.75
N VAL A 93 -1.52 10.22 -4.50
CA VAL A 93 -2.45 10.68 -5.56
C VAL A 93 -1.69 11.48 -6.60
N HIS A 94 -0.93 12.50 -6.18
CA HIS A 94 -0.09 13.30 -7.06
C HIS A 94 0.96 12.47 -7.79
N PHE A 95 1.61 11.54 -7.09
CA PHE A 95 2.60 10.65 -7.69
C PHE A 95 1.98 9.78 -8.80
N VAL A 96 0.85 9.13 -8.55
CA VAL A 96 0.18 8.27 -9.55
C VAL A 96 -0.37 9.10 -10.72
N ASP A 97 -0.78 10.36 -10.50
CA ASP A 97 -1.17 11.28 -11.58
C ASP A 97 -0.01 11.57 -12.53
N ILE A 98 1.15 11.90 -11.97
CA ILE A 98 2.32 12.32 -12.75
C ILE A 98 3.05 11.10 -13.35
N ALA A 99 3.23 10.04 -12.56
CA ALA A 99 3.96 8.83 -12.95
C ALA A 99 3.08 7.78 -13.63
N GLY A 100 1.77 8.00 -13.75
CA GLY A 100 0.83 7.00 -14.26
C GLY A 100 1.19 6.47 -15.66
N SER A 101 1.70 7.33 -16.54
CA SER A 101 2.15 6.93 -17.87
C SER A 101 3.39 6.04 -17.85
N GLU A 102 4.32 6.28 -16.92
CA GLU A 102 5.53 5.48 -16.76
C GLU A 102 5.23 4.16 -16.05
N LEU A 103 4.40 4.18 -15.00
CA LEU A 103 3.99 3.00 -14.24
C LEU A 103 3.08 2.05 -15.04
N SER A 104 2.42 2.53 -16.09
CA SER A 104 1.64 1.69 -17.00
C SER A 104 2.51 0.87 -17.97
N ARG A 105 3.82 1.18 -18.07
CA ARG A 105 4.77 0.42 -18.90
C ARG A 105 5.13 -0.90 -18.22
N ARG A 106 5.77 -1.80 -18.97
CA ARG A 106 6.28 -3.06 -18.42
C ARG A 106 7.48 -2.77 -17.52
N ALA A 107 7.62 -3.53 -16.43
CA ALA A 107 8.70 -3.39 -15.47
C ALA A 107 10.13 -3.18 -16.05
N PRO A 108 10.58 -3.89 -17.12
CA PRO A 108 11.93 -3.69 -17.66
C PRO A 108 12.11 -2.37 -18.43
N ASP A 109 11.03 -1.76 -18.92
CA ASP A 109 11.08 -0.55 -19.74
C ASP A 109 11.05 0.74 -18.89
N ILE A 110 10.91 0.59 -17.58
CA ILE A 110 10.75 1.71 -16.64
C ILE A 110 12.11 2.16 -16.13
N SER A 111 12.34 3.46 -16.19
CA SER A 111 13.56 4.07 -15.65
C SER A 111 13.37 4.46 -14.18
N VAL A 112 14.10 3.79 -13.28
CA VAL A 112 14.05 4.07 -11.82
C VAL A 112 14.44 5.51 -11.52
N ASN A 113 15.45 6.07 -12.21
CA ASN A 113 15.87 7.45 -12.02
C ASN A 113 14.75 8.45 -12.34
N LYS A 114 13.96 8.19 -13.39
CA LYS A 114 12.81 9.02 -13.73
C LYS A 114 11.73 8.92 -12.67
N LEU A 115 11.40 7.71 -12.21
CA LEU A 115 10.44 7.51 -11.12
C LEU A 115 10.88 8.24 -9.84
N GLN A 116 12.18 8.21 -9.52
CA GLN A 116 12.73 8.92 -8.36
C GLN A 116 12.53 10.43 -8.48
N SER A 117 12.85 11.02 -9.64
CA SER A 117 12.59 12.46 -9.87
C SER A 117 11.09 12.81 -9.80
N LEU A 118 10.21 11.93 -10.29
CA LEU A 118 8.76 12.13 -10.20
C LEU A 118 8.24 12.00 -8.77
N LEU A 119 8.80 11.08 -7.97
CA LEU A 119 8.48 10.94 -6.55
C LEU A 119 8.91 12.19 -5.77
N GLU A 120 10.12 12.68 -5.98
CA GLU A 120 10.62 13.92 -5.35
C GLU A 120 9.74 15.13 -5.70
N LEU A 121 9.28 15.22 -6.95
CA LEU A 121 8.33 16.25 -7.35
C LEU A 121 6.99 16.11 -6.63
N ALA A 122 6.44 14.90 -6.54
CA ALA A 122 5.18 14.65 -5.85
C ALA A 122 5.26 14.96 -4.34
N LEU A 123 6.38 14.61 -3.68
CA LEU A 123 6.63 14.93 -2.28
C LEU A 123 6.68 16.45 -2.04
N LYS A 124 7.29 17.21 -2.96
CA LYS A 124 7.37 18.68 -2.88
C LYS A 124 6.03 19.37 -3.11
N LEU A 125 5.14 18.79 -3.90
CA LEU A 125 3.81 19.34 -4.22
C LEU A 125 2.75 18.98 -3.15
N SER A 126 3.08 18.08 -2.23
CA SER A 126 2.15 17.51 -1.25
C SER A 126 2.42 18.07 0.16
N THR A 127 1.49 17.80 1.08
CA THR A 127 1.69 18.05 2.52
C THR A 127 2.90 17.30 3.10
N ALA A 128 3.44 16.31 2.37
CA ALA A 128 4.70 15.63 2.65
C ALA A 128 5.93 16.56 2.70
N GLN A 129 5.86 17.77 2.12
CA GLN A 129 6.92 18.78 2.24
C GLN A 129 7.19 19.20 3.69
N SER A 130 6.17 19.10 4.57
CA SER A 130 6.29 19.47 5.98
C SER A 130 7.06 18.46 6.83
N ASP A 131 7.36 17.26 6.30
CA ASP A 131 8.07 16.21 7.03
C ASP A 131 9.59 16.42 6.95
N PRO A 132 10.31 16.55 8.09
CA PRO A 132 11.77 16.71 8.10
C PRO A 132 12.55 15.55 7.47
N HIS A 133 11.98 14.34 7.45
CA HIS A 133 12.67 13.11 7.01
C HIS A 133 12.17 12.60 5.65
N ASN A 134 11.58 13.47 4.82
CA ASN A 134 11.06 13.09 3.50
C ASN A 134 12.15 12.76 2.46
N GLU A 135 13.37 13.30 2.63
CA GLU A 135 14.50 13.08 1.71
C GLU A 135 15.06 11.65 1.76
N ASP A 136 14.78 10.93 2.85
CA ASP A 136 15.18 9.53 3.01
C ASP A 136 14.28 8.56 2.24
N LEU A 137 13.16 9.04 1.67
CA LEU A 137 12.26 8.26 0.85
C LEU A 137 12.80 8.11 -0.57
N THR A 138 12.94 6.87 -1.00
CA THR A 138 13.39 6.50 -2.34
C THR A 138 12.38 5.54 -2.98
N CYS A 139 12.54 5.26 -4.28
CA CYS A 139 11.72 4.28 -4.97
C CYS A 139 12.54 3.23 -5.69
N GLY A 140 11.92 2.07 -5.87
CA GLY A 140 12.47 0.95 -6.61
C GLY A 140 11.41 0.15 -7.35
N LEU A 141 11.88 -0.84 -8.10
CA LEU A 141 11.05 -1.81 -8.80
C LEU A 141 11.43 -3.21 -8.36
N GLU A 142 10.45 -3.94 -7.87
CA GLU A 142 10.62 -5.35 -7.52
C GLU A 142 10.54 -6.24 -8.76
N ARG A 143 11.28 -7.36 -8.73
CA ARG A 143 11.36 -8.28 -9.88
C ARG A 143 10.17 -9.23 -10.00
N GLN A 144 9.38 -9.35 -8.94
CA GLN A 144 8.32 -10.34 -8.79
C GLN A 144 7.04 -9.69 -8.26
N GLY A 145 5.89 -10.27 -8.59
CA GLY A 145 4.61 -9.91 -7.97
C GLY A 145 4.59 -10.27 -6.48
N ILE A 146 3.65 -9.68 -5.73
CA ILE A 146 3.59 -9.82 -4.27
C ILE A 146 3.49 -11.29 -3.80
N ILE A 147 2.70 -12.13 -4.48
CA ILE A 147 2.55 -13.55 -4.13
C ILE A 147 3.88 -14.29 -4.26
N HIS A 148 4.63 -14.08 -5.34
CA HIS A 148 5.92 -14.74 -5.55
C HIS A 148 7.00 -14.19 -4.61
N GLN A 149 7.00 -12.89 -4.34
CA GLN A 149 7.89 -12.30 -3.34
C GLN A 149 7.64 -12.94 -1.97
N LEU A 150 6.38 -13.05 -1.54
CA LEU A 150 6.01 -13.71 -0.28
C LEU A 150 6.44 -15.17 -0.27
N LEU A 151 6.13 -15.95 -1.32
CA LEU A 151 6.52 -17.36 -1.38
C LEU A 151 8.04 -17.54 -1.34
N SER A 152 8.81 -16.71 -2.05
CA SER A 152 10.27 -16.78 -2.01
C SER A 152 10.81 -16.47 -0.62
N ILE A 153 10.27 -15.46 0.06
CA ILE A 153 10.65 -15.10 1.44
C ILE A 153 10.35 -16.26 2.40
N HIS A 154 9.18 -16.90 2.31
CA HIS A 154 8.82 -18.03 3.16
C HIS A 154 9.70 -19.26 2.91
N VAL A 155 10.08 -19.52 1.66
CA VAL A 155 11.00 -20.63 1.32
C VAL A 155 12.42 -20.34 1.80
N THR A 156 12.89 -19.09 1.73
CA THR A 156 14.24 -18.71 2.20
C THR A 156 14.34 -18.51 3.72
N GLY A 157 13.21 -18.31 4.41
CA GLY A 157 13.17 -18.10 5.87
C GLY A 157 13.41 -19.38 6.69
N ASP A 158 13.37 -20.55 6.05
CA ASP A 158 13.49 -21.87 6.68
C ASP A 158 14.89 -22.49 6.54
N GLU A 159 15.89 -21.73 6.07
CA GLU A 159 17.29 -22.19 6.06
C GLU A 159 17.85 -22.19 7.49
N PRO A 160 18.18 -23.36 8.09
CA PRO A 160 18.82 -23.40 9.38
C PRO A 160 20.23 -22.81 9.24
N VAL A 161 20.55 -21.85 10.12
CA VAL A 161 21.88 -21.26 10.28
C VAL A 161 22.93 -22.39 10.38
N MET A 162 23.63 -22.63 9.29
CA MET A 162 24.81 -23.48 9.22
C MET A 162 25.94 -22.83 10.04
N ARG A 163 26.02 -23.17 11.33
CA ARG A 163 27.22 -23.02 12.15
C ARG A 163 27.89 -24.38 12.25
N GLY A 164 29.04 -24.51 11.58
CA GLY A 164 29.77 -25.77 11.41
C GLY A 164 30.32 -26.40 12.70
N GLY A 165 30.60 -27.70 12.60
CA GLY A 165 31.36 -28.50 13.57
C GLY A 165 30.87 -29.95 13.61
N GLY A 166 31.70 -30.89 13.12
CA GLY A 166 31.32 -32.29 12.93
C GLY A 166 31.21 -33.15 14.19
N GLY A 167 30.77 -34.40 13.99
CA GLY A 167 30.78 -35.48 14.98
C GLY A 167 29.49 -36.29 14.97
N GLY A 168 29.58 -37.59 14.67
CA GLY A 168 28.45 -38.49 14.49
C GLY A 168 27.64 -38.82 15.75
N GLY A 169 26.45 -39.38 15.54
CA GLY A 169 25.61 -39.92 16.60
C GLY A 169 24.23 -40.31 16.09
N VAL A 170 23.97 -41.62 16.06
CA VAL A 170 22.67 -42.25 15.79
C VAL A 170 21.76 -42.12 17.02
N GLY A 171 20.45 -41.90 16.83
CA GLY A 171 19.44 -42.11 17.89
C GLY A 171 18.26 -41.14 17.81
N GLY A 172 17.05 -41.68 17.68
CA GLY A 172 15.82 -40.94 17.38
C GLY A 172 15.09 -40.30 18.58
N GLY A 173 13.91 -39.74 18.28
CA GLY A 173 12.95 -39.22 19.25
C GLY A 173 12.20 -38.00 18.71
N GLY A 174 10.89 -38.13 18.52
CA GLY A 174 10.03 -37.17 17.81
C GLY A 174 9.71 -35.86 18.54
N GLY A 175 9.17 -34.90 17.77
CA GLY A 175 8.56 -33.66 18.21
C GLY A 175 7.74 -33.07 17.06
N ALA A 176 6.46 -32.81 17.33
CA ALA A 176 5.37 -32.64 16.38
C ALA A 176 5.57 -31.56 15.30
N ARG A 177 5.41 -31.95 14.03
CA ARG A 177 5.07 -31.04 12.93
C ARG A 177 3.59 -31.14 12.64
N GLY A 178 2.92 -29.98 12.63
CA GLY A 178 1.53 -29.82 12.21
C GLY A 178 1.35 -30.41 10.82
N ARG A 179 0.60 -31.51 10.80
CA ARG A 179 0.21 -32.26 9.62
C ARG A 179 -0.85 -31.44 8.90
N TYR A 180 -0.48 -30.77 7.82
CA TYR A 180 -1.45 -30.39 6.80
C TYR A 180 -1.82 -31.68 6.07
N ASP A 181 -2.82 -32.39 6.58
CA ASP A 181 -3.44 -33.51 5.87
C ASP A 181 -4.05 -32.95 4.58
N GLY A 182 -3.63 -33.53 3.45
CA GLY A 182 -4.16 -33.22 2.13
C GLY A 182 -5.40 -34.04 1.85
N ASP A 183 -6.35 -33.42 1.15
CA ASP A 183 -7.23 -34.08 0.19
C ASP A 183 -7.75 -33.07 -0.83
N ASP A 184 -7.93 -33.57 -2.06
CA ASP A 184 -8.58 -32.97 -3.25
C ASP A 184 -7.89 -31.86 -4.09
N GLY A 185 -7.37 -32.31 -5.24
CA GLY A 185 -7.66 -31.69 -6.54
C GLY A 185 -6.69 -30.62 -7.09
N ASP A 186 -5.72 -31.06 -7.89
CA ASP A 186 -5.15 -30.32 -9.04
C ASP A 186 -4.84 -28.81 -8.85
N ASP A 187 -4.00 -28.46 -7.88
CA ASP A 187 -3.38 -27.13 -7.78
C ASP A 187 -1.90 -27.27 -7.41
N GLY A 188 -1.12 -27.86 -8.33
CA GLY A 188 0.34 -27.87 -8.21
C GLY A 188 0.87 -26.45 -8.15
N LEU A 189 1.34 -26.01 -6.97
CA LEU A 189 1.97 -24.70 -6.81
C LEU A 189 3.18 -24.59 -7.76
N PRO A 190 3.22 -23.65 -8.72
CA PRO A 190 4.46 -23.37 -9.42
C PRO A 190 5.36 -22.60 -8.44
N ALA A 191 6.33 -23.30 -7.85
CA ALA A 191 7.29 -22.74 -6.90
C ALA A 191 8.22 -21.67 -7.52
N ALA A 192 8.21 -21.50 -8.84
CA ALA A 192 8.97 -20.48 -9.56
C ALA A 192 8.09 -19.77 -10.59
N MET A 193 8.01 -18.44 -10.50
CA MET A 193 7.43 -17.61 -11.56
C MET A 193 8.23 -17.83 -12.83
N THR A 194 7.57 -18.10 -13.95
CA THR A 194 8.30 -18.19 -15.22
C THR A 194 8.80 -16.79 -15.60
N PRO A 195 9.99 -16.65 -16.21
CA PRO A 195 10.52 -15.35 -16.64
C PRO A 195 9.55 -14.59 -17.56
N LYS A 196 8.69 -15.31 -18.31
CA LYS A 196 7.63 -14.72 -19.15
C LYS A 196 6.53 -14.06 -18.32
N GLU A 197 6.16 -14.60 -17.18
CA GLU A 197 5.14 -14.02 -16.31
C GLU A 197 5.67 -12.78 -15.59
N ALA A 198 6.93 -12.79 -15.15
CA ALA A 198 7.58 -11.62 -14.56
C ALA A 198 7.66 -10.44 -15.55
N LEU A 199 7.88 -10.73 -16.84
CA LEU A 199 7.91 -9.72 -17.92
C LEU A 199 6.52 -9.14 -18.28
N ARG A 200 5.43 -9.73 -17.78
CA ARG A 200 4.07 -9.22 -17.98
C ARG A 200 3.64 -8.22 -16.91
N LEU A 201 4.39 -8.14 -15.81
CA LEU A 201 4.08 -7.23 -14.72
C LEU A 201 4.26 -5.78 -15.16
N THR A 202 3.30 -4.96 -14.76
CA THR A 202 3.35 -3.52 -14.99
C THR A 202 4.05 -2.81 -13.84
N GLY A 203 4.52 -1.59 -14.07
CA GLY A 203 5.08 -0.74 -13.01
C GLY A 203 4.14 -0.59 -11.81
N MET A 204 2.82 -0.56 -12.04
CA MET A 204 1.80 -0.50 -10.99
C MET A 204 1.82 -1.69 -10.03
N GLU A 205 2.28 -2.86 -10.47
CA GLU A 205 2.36 -4.07 -9.64
C GLU A 205 3.73 -4.23 -9.00
N THR A 206 4.80 -3.67 -9.61
CA THR A 206 6.19 -3.83 -9.17
C THR A 206 6.74 -2.65 -8.37
N PHE A 207 6.05 -1.52 -8.35
CA PHE A 207 6.50 -0.31 -7.65
C PHE A 207 6.62 -0.52 -6.14
N VAL A 208 7.72 -0.04 -5.57
CA VAL A 208 8.06 -0.11 -4.15
C VAL A 208 8.64 1.21 -3.69
N LEU A 209 8.25 1.63 -2.48
CA LEU A 209 8.96 2.68 -1.74
C LEU A 209 10.08 2.05 -0.94
N ASP A 210 11.23 2.70 -0.89
CA ASP A 210 12.35 2.30 -0.05
C ASP A 210 12.72 3.46 0.89
N TYR A 211 13.32 3.14 2.03
CA TYR A 211 13.65 4.11 3.07
C TYR A 211 15.09 3.97 3.51
N ARG A 212 15.87 5.03 3.31
CA ARG A 212 17.27 5.06 3.71
C ARG A 212 17.37 5.37 5.21
N ALA A 213 17.48 4.34 6.04
CA ALA A 213 17.70 4.51 7.47
C ALA A 213 19.20 4.75 7.77
N PRO A 214 19.62 5.95 8.21
CA PRO A 214 20.99 6.18 8.66
C PRO A 214 21.26 5.47 9.99
N TRP A 215 22.53 5.25 10.30
CA TRP A 215 22.94 4.92 11.66
C TRP A 215 22.65 6.11 12.58
N PRO A 216 22.12 5.93 13.82
CA PRO A 216 21.92 4.67 14.56
C PRO A 216 20.55 3.99 14.35
N VAL A 217 19.63 4.64 13.63
CA VAL A 217 18.24 4.20 13.44
C VAL A 217 18.14 2.87 12.68
N SER A 218 19.11 2.59 11.80
CA SER A 218 19.24 1.31 11.08
C SER A 218 19.26 0.06 11.96
N LEU A 219 19.57 0.19 13.25
CA LEU A 219 19.50 -0.91 14.23
C LEU A 219 18.06 -1.40 14.42
N VAL A 220 17.12 -0.44 14.46
CA VAL A 220 15.68 -0.70 14.63
C VAL A 220 15.03 -0.90 13.28
N LEU A 221 15.26 0.02 12.35
CA LEU A 221 14.78 -0.03 10.97
C LEU A 221 15.67 -0.94 10.12
N SER A 222 15.70 -2.20 10.50
CA SER A 222 16.47 -3.24 9.80
C SER A 222 15.90 -3.48 8.40
N ARG A 223 16.72 -4.04 7.52
CA ARG A 223 16.29 -4.43 6.17
C ARG A 223 15.09 -5.38 6.20
N ARG A 224 15.02 -6.28 7.19
CA ARG A 224 13.88 -7.19 7.42
C ARG A 224 12.61 -6.40 7.72
N ALA A 225 12.67 -5.42 8.61
CA ALA A 225 11.52 -4.57 8.93
C ALA A 225 11.07 -3.73 7.72
N LEU A 226 12.01 -3.14 6.99
CA LEU A 226 11.71 -2.39 5.76
C LEU A 226 11.05 -3.26 4.68
N THR A 227 11.48 -4.51 4.50
CA THR A 227 10.81 -5.44 3.58
C THR A 227 9.35 -5.72 3.99
N LYS A 228 9.05 -5.83 5.29
CA LYS A 228 7.65 -5.97 5.76
C LYS A 228 6.82 -4.73 5.44
N TYR A 229 7.37 -3.52 5.67
CA TYR A 229 6.71 -2.27 5.27
C TYR A 229 6.49 -2.19 3.76
N GLN A 230 7.48 -2.60 2.95
CA GLN A 230 7.36 -2.63 1.49
C GLN A 230 6.22 -3.55 1.04
N LEU A 231 6.11 -4.74 1.63
CA LEU A 231 5.03 -5.69 1.32
C LEU A 231 3.65 -5.12 1.66
N LEU A 232 3.51 -4.51 2.84
CA LEU A 232 2.28 -3.82 3.26
C LEU A 232 1.92 -2.69 2.30
N PHE A 233 2.89 -1.82 1.98
CA PHE A 233 2.72 -0.73 1.02
C PHE A 233 2.27 -1.26 -0.34
N ARG A 234 2.98 -2.23 -0.92
CA ARG A 234 2.64 -2.82 -2.23
C ARG A 234 1.21 -3.36 -2.25
N HIS A 235 0.80 -4.01 -1.17
CA HIS A 235 -0.54 -4.58 -1.07
C HIS A 235 -1.61 -3.49 -1.12
N VAL A 236 -1.50 -2.48 -0.26
CA VAL A 236 -2.47 -1.38 -0.19
C VAL A 236 -2.40 -0.52 -1.46
N PHE A 237 -1.21 -0.27 -1.99
CA PHE A 237 -0.99 0.46 -3.23
C PHE A 237 -1.71 -0.19 -4.40
N HIS A 238 -1.59 -1.51 -4.57
CA HIS A 238 -2.28 -2.22 -5.64
C HIS A 238 -3.81 -2.15 -5.47
N CYS A 239 -4.33 -2.30 -4.25
CA CYS A 239 -5.77 -2.10 -3.97
C CYS A 239 -6.24 -0.71 -4.39
N LYS A 240 -5.50 0.34 -3.99
CA LYS A 240 -5.80 1.74 -4.33
C LYS A 240 -5.72 2.01 -5.82
N HIS A 241 -4.75 1.41 -6.53
CA HIS A 241 -4.65 1.50 -7.97
C HIS A 241 -5.91 0.94 -8.65
N VAL A 242 -6.33 -0.28 -8.28
CA VAL A 242 -7.51 -0.92 -8.86
C VAL A 242 -8.79 -0.15 -8.52
N GLU A 243 -8.93 0.33 -7.28
CA GLU A 243 -10.03 1.20 -6.84
C GLU A 243 -10.13 2.44 -7.74
N ARG A 244 -9.00 3.12 -7.96
CA ARG A 244 -8.93 4.32 -8.80
C ARG A 244 -9.31 4.04 -10.26
N GLN A 245 -8.84 2.94 -10.84
CA GLN A 245 -9.20 2.56 -12.22
C GLN A 245 -10.69 2.26 -12.35
N LEU A 246 -11.27 1.64 -11.33
CA LEU A 246 -12.71 1.37 -11.30
C LEU A 246 -13.53 2.65 -11.12
N CYS A 247 -13.07 3.60 -10.30
CA CYS A 247 -13.67 4.93 -10.19
C CYS A 247 -13.66 5.69 -11.52
N ALA A 248 -12.54 5.65 -12.26
CA ALA A 248 -12.45 6.25 -13.58
C ALA A 248 -13.44 5.60 -14.56
N ALA A 249 -13.49 4.27 -14.61
CA ALA A 249 -14.45 3.53 -15.42
C ALA A 249 -15.91 3.86 -15.06
N TRP A 250 -16.20 3.99 -13.76
CA TRP A 250 -17.53 4.35 -13.27
C TRP A 250 -17.94 5.77 -13.70
N GLN A 251 -17.03 6.76 -13.60
CA GLN A 251 -17.29 8.12 -14.08
C GLN A 251 -17.62 8.14 -15.58
N THR A 252 -16.86 7.38 -16.36
CA THR A 252 -17.11 7.23 -17.79
C THR A 252 -18.45 6.55 -18.07
N GLN A 253 -18.78 5.48 -17.33
CA GLN A 253 -20.06 4.79 -17.46
C GLN A 253 -21.24 5.71 -17.11
N GLN A 254 -21.12 6.51 -16.04
CA GLN A 254 -22.15 7.48 -15.66
C GLN A 254 -22.40 8.50 -16.78
N ALA A 255 -21.34 8.99 -17.42
CA ALA A 255 -21.45 9.89 -18.57
C ALA A 255 -22.13 9.19 -19.77
N THR A 256 -21.76 7.95 -20.08
CA THR A 256 -22.39 7.18 -21.17
C THR A 256 -23.87 6.86 -20.90
N ARG A 257 -24.24 6.54 -19.65
CA ARG A 257 -25.62 6.30 -19.24
C ARG A 257 -26.45 7.58 -19.30
N ALA A 258 -25.91 8.71 -18.87
CA ALA A 258 -26.59 10.00 -18.98
C ALA A 258 -26.86 10.38 -20.45
N ALA A 259 -25.90 10.12 -21.34
CA ALA A 259 -26.08 10.30 -22.78
C ALA A 259 -27.18 9.39 -23.34
N ALA A 260 -27.13 8.07 -23.04
CA ALA A 260 -28.13 7.10 -23.50
C ALA A 260 -29.55 7.43 -22.98
N ALA A 261 -29.67 7.84 -21.72
CA ALA A 261 -30.95 8.24 -21.11
C ALA A 261 -31.56 9.47 -21.80
N ALA A 262 -30.72 10.42 -22.23
CA ALA A 262 -31.16 11.60 -22.97
C ALA A 262 -31.71 11.28 -24.37
N ALA A 263 -31.20 10.24 -25.04
CA ALA A 263 -31.71 9.79 -26.34
C ALA A 263 -33.01 8.99 -26.24
N ALA A 264 -33.17 8.19 -25.19
CA ALA A 264 -34.27 7.24 -25.07
C ALA A 264 -35.45 7.72 -24.21
N GLY A 265 -35.62 9.04 -24.04
CA GLY A 265 -36.75 9.61 -23.31
C GLY A 265 -36.80 9.26 -21.82
N GLY A 266 -35.64 8.98 -21.20
CA GLY A 266 -35.51 8.80 -19.75
C GLY A 266 -35.71 7.38 -19.21
N SER A 267 -36.20 6.40 -19.99
CA SER A 267 -36.50 5.04 -19.48
C SER A 267 -35.55 3.92 -19.90
N ALA A 268 -34.75 4.09 -20.97
CA ALA A 268 -33.87 3.01 -21.45
C ALA A 268 -32.46 2.97 -20.82
N GLY A 269 -32.07 4.00 -20.04
CA GLY A 269 -30.77 4.03 -19.37
C GLY A 269 -30.60 2.97 -18.27
N ASP A 270 -31.72 2.44 -17.75
CA ASP A 270 -31.75 1.55 -16.58
C ASP A 270 -32.03 0.09 -16.96
N ALA A 271 -32.67 -0.13 -18.11
CA ALA A 271 -33.01 -1.45 -18.63
C ALA A 271 -32.05 -1.84 -19.76
N GLY A 272 -31.01 -2.61 -19.46
CA GLY A 272 -30.07 -3.12 -20.48
C GLY A 272 -28.69 -3.44 -19.94
N CYS A 273 -27.73 -3.67 -20.85
CA CYS A 273 -26.34 -3.98 -20.49
C CYS A 273 -25.66 -2.85 -19.71
N LEU A 274 -25.99 -1.59 -19.99
CA LEU A 274 -25.41 -0.42 -19.28
C LEU A 274 -25.82 -0.38 -17.81
N GLY A 275 -27.10 -0.62 -17.50
CA GLY A 275 -27.57 -0.73 -16.13
C GLY A 275 -26.90 -1.88 -15.38
N ARG A 276 -26.73 -3.03 -16.04
CA ARG A 276 -26.04 -4.19 -15.47
C ARG A 276 -24.55 -3.92 -15.21
N ALA A 277 -23.86 -3.29 -16.15
CA ALA A 277 -22.47 -2.87 -15.98
C ALA A 277 -22.32 -1.85 -14.83
N TYR A 278 -23.25 -0.91 -14.70
CA TYR A 278 -23.27 0.05 -13.59
C TYR A 278 -23.40 -0.65 -12.24
N ILE A 279 -24.34 -1.59 -12.10
CA ILE A 279 -24.53 -2.38 -10.88
C ILE A 279 -23.26 -3.18 -10.57
N LEU A 280 -22.67 -3.83 -11.58
CA LEU A 280 -21.42 -4.58 -11.42
C LEU A 280 -20.27 -3.67 -10.93
N SER A 281 -20.12 -2.49 -11.52
CA SER A 281 -19.10 -1.51 -11.12
C SER A 281 -19.29 -1.09 -9.66
N GLN A 282 -20.52 -0.85 -9.22
CA GLN A 282 -20.82 -0.49 -7.83
C GLN A 282 -20.51 -1.64 -6.86
N ARG A 283 -20.82 -2.89 -7.22
CA ARG A 283 -20.49 -4.07 -6.42
C ARG A 283 -18.98 -4.25 -6.26
N MET A 284 -18.24 -4.16 -7.37
CA MET A 284 -16.77 -4.23 -7.37
C MET A 284 -16.15 -3.10 -6.55
N LEU A 285 -16.68 -1.88 -6.66
CA LEU A 285 -16.17 -0.71 -5.94
C LEU A 285 -16.43 -0.82 -4.44
N HIS A 286 -17.65 -1.21 -4.07
CA HIS A 286 -18.02 -1.47 -2.68
C HIS A 286 -17.10 -2.52 -2.07
N PHE A 287 -16.82 -3.62 -2.77
CA PHE A 287 -15.88 -4.64 -2.30
C PHE A 287 -14.47 -4.05 -2.03
N LEU A 288 -13.87 -3.37 -3.01
CA LEU A 288 -12.52 -2.82 -2.89
C LEU A 288 -12.40 -1.73 -1.82
N GLN A 289 -13.42 -0.87 -1.69
CA GLN A 289 -13.47 0.18 -0.68
C GLN A 289 -13.57 -0.40 0.72
N ASN A 290 -14.46 -1.37 0.95
CA ASN A 290 -14.57 -2.04 2.25
C ASN A 290 -13.30 -2.82 2.60
N PHE A 291 -12.69 -3.49 1.62
CA PHE A 291 -11.44 -4.21 1.82
C PHE A 291 -10.29 -3.26 2.18
N THR A 292 -10.17 -2.13 1.47
CA THR A 292 -9.14 -1.13 1.77
C THR A 292 -9.38 -0.46 3.12
N TYR A 293 -10.64 -0.19 3.47
CA TYR A 293 -11.02 0.32 4.78
C TYR A 293 -10.66 -0.65 5.90
N TYR A 294 -10.89 -1.95 5.73
CA TYR A 294 -10.48 -2.97 6.68
C TYR A 294 -8.98 -2.94 6.96
N ILE A 295 -8.15 -2.97 5.91
CA ILE A 295 -6.69 -2.95 6.09
C ILE A 295 -6.24 -1.67 6.82
N MET A 296 -6.77 -0.52 6.42
CA MET A 296 -6.32 0.76 6.98
C MET A 296 -6.84 0.98 8.41
N CYS A 297 -8.13 0.80 8.64
CA CYS A 297 -8.80 1.20 9.88
C CYS A 297 -8.98 0.08 10.91
N GLU A 298 -9.06 -1.19 10.50
CA GLU A 298 -9.23 -2.32 11.43
C GLU A 298 -7.96 -3.11 11.68
N VAL A 299 -6.98 -3.04 10.77
CA VAL A 299 -5.70 -3.75 10.91
C VAL A 299 -4.59 -2.80 11.28
N ILE A 300 -4.31 -1.80 10.44
CA ILE A 300 -3.12 -0.95 10.61
C ILE A 300 -3.28 0.01 11.80
N GLU A 301 -4.37 0.78 11.84
CA GLU A 301 -4.54 1.82 12.88
C GLU A 301 -4.58 1.29 14.32
N PRO A 302 -5.32 0.22 14.67
CA PRO A 302 -5.32 -0.29 16.04
C PRO A 302 -3.99 -0.92 16.45
N ASN A 303 -3.29 -1.59 15.53
CA ASN A 303 -1.97 -2.14 15.79
C ASN A 303 -0.93 -1.03 15.97
N TRP A 304 -1.03 0.06 15.19
CA TRP A 304 -0.17 1.23 15.37
C TRP A 304 -0.38 1.89 16.73
N HIS A 305 -1.63 2.09 17.14
CA HIS A 305 -1.94 2.71 18.43
C HIS A 305 -1.43 1.86 19.61
N GLN A 306 -1.54 0.53 19.52
CA GLN A 306 -0.95 -0.36 20.52
C GLN A 306 0.58 -0.26 20.57
N PHE A 307 1.22 -0.24 19.39
CA PHE A 307 2.67 -0.07 19.28
C PHE A 307 3.15 1.27 19.84
N GLU A 308 2.48 2.37 19.51
CA GLU A 308 2.86 3.72 19.97
C GLU A 308 2.78 3.87 21.49
N ASN A 309 1.74 3.29 22.12
CA ASN A 309 1.64 3.26 23.57
C ASN A 309 2.75 2.41 24.20
N ALA A 310 3.01 1.21 23.66
CA ALA A 310 4.07 0.32 24.15
C ALA A 310 5.47 0.90 23.94
N LEU A 311 5.68 1.68 22.87
CA LEU A 311 6.94 2.36 22.57
C LEU A 311 7.32 3.36 23.67
N GLY A 312 6.33 4.00 24.30
CA GLY A 312 6.54 4.92 25.42
C GLY A 312 6.98 4.24 26.73
N GLU A 313 6.73 2.93 26.85
CA GLU A 313 7.07 2.13 28.04
C GLU A 313 8.38 1.35 27.89
N ALA A 314 8.92 1.25 26.67
CA ALA A 314 10.09 0.44 26.36
C ALA A 314 11.36 0.94 27.08
N GLY A 315 12.04 0.03 27.79
CA GLY A 315 13.24 0.34 28.58
C GLY A 315 14.56 -0.01 27.91
N THR A 316 14.53 -0.75 26.79
CA THR A 316 15.71 -1.20 26.05
C THR A 316 15.51 -1.17 24.54
N VAL A 317 16.60 -1.12 23.78
CA VAL A 317 16.53 -1.15 22.30
C VAL A 317 16.06 -2.51 21.78
N ASP A 318 16.43 -3.60 22.44
CA ASP A 318 15.97 -4.94 22.05
C ASP A 318 14.44 -5.07 22.23
N GLU A 319 13.90 -4.57 23.35
CA GLU A 319 12.46 -4.51 23.56
C GLU A 319 11.75 -3.65 22.52
N LEU A 320 12.36 -2.53 22.12
CA LEU A 320 11.84 -1.68 21.05
C LEU A 320 11.79 -2.43 19.71
N ILE A 321 12.86 -3.16 19.36
CA ILE A 321 12.92 -3.97 18.13
C ILE A 321 11.84 -5.05 18.16
N ASP A 322 11.68 -5.75 19.29
CA ASP A 322 10.67 -6.79 19.46
C ASP A 322 9.25 -6.23 19.32
N LEU A 323 8.96 -5.07 19.93
CA LEU A 323 7.66 -4.40 19.82
C LEU A 323 7.37 -4.00 18.37
N HIS A 324 8.37 -3.46 17.67
CA HIS A 324 8.25 -3.07 16.27
C HIS A 324 8.06 -4.26 15.33
N GLU A 325 8.78 -5.35 15.57
CA GLU A 325 8.63 -6.59 14.81
C GLU A 325 7.25 -7.22 15.02
N ARG A 326 6.77 -7.28 16.26
CA ARG A 326 5.42 -7.77 16.59
C ARG A 326 4.32 -6.95 15.91
N PHE A 327 4.46 -5.62 15.91
CA PHE A 327 3.55 -4.72 15.20
C PHE A 327 3.49 -5.07 13.71
N LEU A 328 4.64 -5.18 13.04
CA LEU A 328 4.70 -5.49 11.62
C LEU A 328 4.13 -6.89 11.31
N ASP A 329 4.44 -7.89 12.13
CA ASP A 329 3.93 -9.25 11.93
C ASP A 329 2.42 -9.35 12.14
N ALA A 330 1.88 -8.63 13.13
CA ALA A 330 0.43 -8.51 13.32
C ALA A 330 -0.23 -7.88 12.08
N CYS A 331 0.30 -6.75 11.59
CA CYS A 331 -0.22 -6.09 10.39
C CYS A 331 -0.16 -6.98 9.15
N MET A 332 0.91 -7.77 8.94
CA MET A 332 1.00 -8.67 7.80
C MET A 332 0.05 -9.87 7.91
N LYS A 333 -0.14 -10.40 9.13
CA LYS A 333 -1.04 -11.54 9.39
C LYS A 333 -2.50 -11.17 9.22
N GLU A 334 -2.91 -10.11 9.88
CA GLU A 334 -4.27 -9.58 9.80
C GLU A 334 -4.55 -8.94 8.44
N GLY A 335 -3.53 -8.37 7.78
CA GLY A 335 -3.59 -7.86 6.40
C GLY A 335 -3.63 -8.93 5.31
N MET A 336 -3.85 -10.19 5.68
CA MET A 336 -4.04 -11.34 4.78
C MET A 336 -2.83 -11.76 3.93
N LEU A 337 -1.64 -11.23 4.20
CA LEU A 337 -0.45 -11.52 3.40
C LEU A 337 0.12 -12.93 3.65
N PHE A 338 -0.14 -13.51 4.83
CA PHE A 338 0.29 -14.87 5.17
C PHE A 338 -0.65 -15.97 4.66
N TRP A 339 -1.81 -15.62 4.09
CA TRP A 339 -2.80 -16.59 3.63
C TRP A 339 -2.80 -16.71 2.10
N PRO A 340 -1.94 -17.55 1.50
CA PRO A 340 -1.75 -17.59 0.04
C PRO A 340 -3.03 -17.93 -0.73
N LYS A 341 -3.93 -18.76 -0.16
CA LYS A 341 -5.23 -19.08 -0.77
C LYS A 341 -6.12 -17.83 -0.88
N ILE A 342 -6.24 -17.07 0.21
CA ILE A 342 -7.03 -15.83 0.28
C ILE A 342 -6.42 -14.77 -0.65
N LEU A 343 -5.10 -14.58 -0.58
CA LEU A 343 -4.37 -13.61 -1.39
C LEU A 343 -4.52 -13.89 -2.90
N ARG A 344 -4.45 -15.15 -3.33
CA ARG A 344 -4.68 -15.51 -4.75
C ARG A 344 -6.08 -15.14 -5.21
N ARG A 345 -7.11 -15.41 -4.41
CA ARG A 345 -8.50 -15.06 -4.75
C ARG A 345 -8.68 -13.55 -4.82
N LEU A 346 -8.10 -12.81 -3.89
CA LEU A 346 -8.11 -11.35 -3.90
C LEU A 346 -7.44 -10.78 -5.16
N GLU A 347 -6.27 -11.30 -5.56
CA GLU A 347 -5.60 -10.88 -6.80
C GLU A 347 -6.41 -11.24 -8.06
N GLN A 348 -7.11 -12.38 -8.06
CA GLN A 348 -8.05 -12.72 -9.13
C GLN A 348 -9.21 -11.72 -9.20
N ILE A 349 -9.82 -11.34 -8.07
CA ILE A 349 -10.87 -10.32 -8.02
C ILE A 349 -10.35 -8.99 -8.57
N LYS A 350 -9.17 -8.53 -8.13
CA LYS A 350 -8.52 -7.32 -8.65
C LYS A 350 -8.31 -7.39 -10.16
N SER A 351 -7.86 -8.54 -10.68
CA SER A 351 -7.70 -8.76 -12.12
C SER A 351 -9.03 -8.64 -12.88
N VAL A 352 -10.13 -9.18 -12.34
CA VAL A 352 -11.47 -9.03 -12.92
C VAL A 352 -11.89 -7.56 -12.96
N CYS A 353 -11.66 -6.81 -11.88
CA CYS A 353 -11.94 -5.37 -11.82
C CYS A 353 -11.15 -4.58 -12.89
N LEU A 354 -9.86 -4.89 -13.08
CA LEU A 354 -9.04 -4.24 -14.11
C LEU A 354 -9.50 -4.59 -15.53
N LYS A 355 -9.86 -5.86 -15.80
CA LYS A 355 -10.44 -6.29 -17.09
C LYS A 355 -11.74 -5.53 -17.37
N PHE A 356 -12.59 -5.36 -16.35
CA PHE A 356 -13.84 -4.61 -16.45
C PHE A 356 -13.60 -3.12 -16.73
N ALA A 357 -12.66 -2.49 -16.03
CA ALA A 357 -12.28 -1.10 -16.26
C ALA A 357 -11.76 -0.88 -17.69
N ALA A 358 -10.92 -1.80 -18.19
CA ALA A 358 -10.42 -1.75 -19.56
C ALA A 358 -11.53 -1.92 -20.62
N ALA A 359 -12.48 -2.85 -20.39
CA ALA A 359 -13.62 -3.03 -21.28
C ALA A 359 -14.51 -1.77 -21.33
N SER A 360 -14.70 -1.12 -20.17
CA SER A 360 -15.47 0.12 -20.06
C SER A 360 -14.76 1.30 -20.76
N ALA A 361 -13.45 1.41 -20.59
CA ALA A 361 -12.63 2.42 -21.27
C ALA A 361 -12.61 2.21 -22.80
N SER A 362 -12.54 0.96 -23.26
CA SER A 362 -12.61 0.64 -24.68
C SER A 362 -13.96 0.99 -25.30
N LEU A 363 -15.06 0.77 -24.57
CA LEU A 363 -16.40 1.19 -25.00
C LEU A 363 -16.45 2.71 -25.14
N ALA A 364 -15.95 3.45 -24.15
CA ALA A 364 -15.93 4.90 -24.20
C ALA A 364 -15.07 5.47 -25.35
N ALA A 365 -13.89 4.89 -25.57
CA ALA A 365 -13.00 5.30 -26.66
C ALA A 365 -13.61 5.04 -28.05
N ALA A 366 -14.45 4.01 -28.20
CA ALA A 366 -15.17 3.75 -29.44
C ALA A 366 -16.27 4.79 -29.73
N LEU A 367 -16.66 5.58 -28.72
CA LEU A 367 -17.76 6.54 -28.77
C LEU A 367 -17.30 8.00 -28.87
N GLU A 368 -16.03 8.30 -28.58
CA GLU A 368 -15.49 9.63 -28.84
C GLU A 368 -15.42 9.88 -30.36
N PRO A 369 -16.01 10.99 -30.86
CA PRO A 369 -15.94 11.31 -32.28
C PRO A 369 -14.49 11.55 -32.66
N ARG A 370 -14.03 10.81 -33.67
CA ARG A 370 -12.66 10.77 -34.21
C ARG A 370 -12.19 12.09 -34.88
N GLY A 371 -12.77 13.24 -34.51
CA GLY A 371 -12.72 14.49 -35.26
C GLY A 371 -12.52 15.79 -34.47
N THR A 372 -12.10 15.77 -33.20
CA THR A 372 -11.71 17.00 -32.46
C THR A 372 -10.36 16.86 -31.76
N ARG A 373 -9.34 16.43 -32.51
CA ARG A 373 -7.92 16.61 -32.14
C ARG A 373 -7.24 17.49 -33.19
N ASP A 374 -7.72 18.71 -33.39
CA ASP A 374 -6.85 19.84 -33.74
C ASP A 374 -7.59 21.19 -33.62
N SER A 375 -7.40 21.88 -32.52
CA SER A 375 -7.34 23.35 -32.52
C SER A 375 -6.48 23.77 -31.35
N GLY A 376 -5.20 23.93 -31.67
CA GLY A 376 -4.14 24.33 -30.78
C GLY A 376 -4.51 25.56 -29.96
N THR A 377 -4.26 25.42 -28.66
CA THR A 377 -4.08 26.54 -27.73
C THR A 377 -2.77 27.24 -28.13
N SER A 378 -2.86 28.30 -28.94
CA SER A 378 -1.74 29.20 -29.18
C SER A 378 -2.21 30.64 -29.25
N GLY A 379 -1.75 31.44 -28.28
CA GLY A 379 -1.53 32.87 -28.42
C GLY A 379 -2.77 33.75 -28.52
N ALA A 380 -3.35 34.12 -27.37
CA ALA A 380 -4.10 35.35 -27.27
C ALA A 380 -3.12 36.54 -27.28
N GLU A 381 -2.73 36.99 -28.47
CA GLU A 381 -2.16 38.32 -28.66
C GLU A 381 -3.23 39.23 -29.26
N ARG A 382 -3.55 40.30 -28.52
CA ARG A 382 -4.39 41.40 -28.97
C ARG A 382 -3.59 42.22 -29.98
N SER A 383 -4.10 42.35 -31.20
CA SER A 383 -3.77 43.46 -32.08
C SER A 383 -5.05 43.98 -32.71
N ASP A 384 -5.37 45.24 -32.41
CA ASP A 384 -6.33 46.05 -33.16
C ASP A 384 -5.84 46.20 -34.60
N GLY A 385 -6.75 46.06 -35.56
CA GLY A 385 -6.47 46.20 -36.99
C GLY A 385 -7.72 45.91 -37.83
N ASP A 386 -8.15 46.94 -38.53
CA ASP A 386 -9.31 47.09 -39.40
C ASP A 386 -9.24 46.27 -40.71
N ASP A 387 -10.39 46.16 -41.37
CA ASP A 387 -10.66 45.74 -42.76
C ASP A 387 -10.57 44.25 -43.20
N GLY A 388 -11.66 43.77 -43.84
CA GLY A 388 -11.59 42.78 -44.92
C GLY A 388 -12.45 41.52 -44.79
N GLU A 389 -13.18 41.22 -45.86
CA GLU A 389 -14.21 40.18 -46.00
C GLU A 389 -13.77 38.72 -45.77
N GLY A 390 -14.67 37.92 -45.17
CA GLY A 390 -14.96 36.55 -45.65
C GLY A 390 -14.15 35.37 -45.10
N VAL A 391 -14.47 34.90 -43.88
CA VAL A 391 -14.60 33.46 -43.59
C VAL A 391 -15.74 33.29 -42.57
N GLY A 392 -16.91 32.88 -43.04
CA GLY A 392 -18.04 32.54 -42.18
C GLY A 392 -17.70 31.31 -41.33
N GLN A 393 -17.20 31.55 -40.12
CA GLN A 393 -17.09 30.50 -39.11
C GLN A 393 -18.51 30.10 -38.73
N ARG A 394 -18.99 29.01 -39.36
CA ARG A 394 -20.34 28.47 -39.23
C ARG A 394 -20.54 28.06 -37.78
N THR A 395 -21.06 28.96 -36.95
CA THR A 395 -21.47 28.64 -35.59
C THR A 395 -22.59 27.60 -35.71
N MET A 396 -22.33 26.37 -35.28
CA MET A 396 -23.32 25.29 -35.36
C MET A 396 -24.63 25.76 -34.70
N SER A 397 -25.74 25.60 -35.43
CA SER A 397 -27.06 25.96 -34.92
C SER A 397 -27.34 25.15 -33.65
N THR A 398 -28.08 25.72 -32.70
CA THR A 398 -28.50 25.04 -31.47
C THR A 398 -29.19 23.70 -31.79
N ARG A 399 -29.90 23.64 -32.93
CA ARG A 399 -30.54 22.42 -33.45
C ARG A 399 -29.53 21.36 -33.88
N ASP A 400 -28.45 21.76 -34.57
CA ASP A 400 -27.39 20.86 -35.01
C ASP A 400 -26.63 20.25 -33.83
N ARG A 401 -26.44 21.02 -32.75
CA ARG A 401 -25.81 20.55 -31.50
C ARG A 401 -26.68 19.53 -30.77
N VAL A 402 -28.00 19.75 -30.76
CA VAL A 402 -28.96 18.80 -30.15
C VAL A 402 -29.02 17.51 -30.98
N GLN A 403 -29.04 17.62 -32.30
CA GLN A 403 -29.04 16.47 -33.21
C GLN A 403 -27.76 15.63 -33.08
N ALA A 404 -26.57 16.27 -33.09
CA ALA A 404 -25.30 15.58 -32.92
C ALA A 404 -25.21 14.84 -31.57
N ARG A 405 -25.77 15.43 -30.49
CA ARG A 405 -25.86 14.79 -29.17
C ARG A 405 -26.77 13.57 -29.18
N LEU A 406 -27.91 13.67 -29.85
CA LEU A 406 -28.85 12.56 -29.97
C LEU A 406 -28.24 11.39 -30.77
N GLU A 407 -27.55 11.70 -31.87
CA GLU A 407 -26.85 10.71 -32.71
C GLU A 407 -25.71 10.01 -31.95
N THR A 408 -24.90 10.78 -31.22
CA THR A 408 -23.83 10.22 -30.37
C THR A 408 -24.41 9.32 -29.28
N ALA A 409 -25.50 9.74 -28.64
CA ALA A 409 -26.19 8.96 -27.61
C ALA A 409 -26.85 7.68 -28.15
N ALA A 410 -27.41 7.71 -29.35
CA ALA A 410 -27.95 6.52 -30.01
C ALA A 410 -26.82 5.53 -30.38
N ALA A 411 -25.67 6.02 -30.82
CA ALA A 411 -24.49 5.19 -31.07
C ALA A 411 -23.95 4.54 -29.79
N VAL A 412 -23.98 5.27 -28.66
CA VAL A 412 -23.62 4.74 -27.32
C VAL A 412 -24.53 3.57 -26.94
N ALA A 413 -25.84 3.75 -27.05
CA ALA A 413 -26.82 2.70 -26.72
C ALA A 413 -26.62 1.46 -27.61
N ALA A 414 -26.48 1.66 -28.92
CA ALA A 414 -26.27 0.56 -29.87
C ALA A 414 -24.93 -0.19 -29.65
N ALA A 415 -23.85 0.53 -29.35
CA ALA A 415 -22.55 -0.09 -29.06
C ALA A 415 -22.56 -0.88 -27.74
N ALA A 416 -23.28 -0.38 -26.73
CA ALA A 416 -23.42 -1.06 -25.45
C ALA A 416 -24.33 -2.29 -25.53
N GLU A 417 -25.36 -2.25 -26.38
CA GLU A 417 -26.20 -3.41 -26.73
C GLU A 417 -25.49 -4.39 -27.68
N GLY A 418 -24.30 -4.03 -28.17
CA GLY A 418 -23.43 -4.93 -28.93
C GLY A 418 -23.20 -6.25 -28.18
N THR A 419 -23.29 -7.35 -28.92
CA THR A 419 -23.13 -8.72 -28.38
C THR A 419 -21.78 -8.92 -27.68
N GLY A 420 -20.72 -8.23 -28.13
CA GLY A 420 -19.38 -8.31 -27.55
C GLY A 420 -19.27 -7.72 -26.15
N PHE A 421 -19.75 -6.48 -25.94
CA PHE A 421 -19.68 -5.83 -24.62
C PHE A 421 -20.62 -6.52 -23.63
N THR A 422 -21.84 -6.88 -24.07
CA THR A 422 -22.80 -7.61 -23.24
C THR A 422 -22.24 -8.96 -22.79
N ALA A 423 -21.68 -9.76 -23.69
CA ALA A 423 -21.05 -11.03 -23.32
C ALA A 423 -19.86 -10.84 -22.37
N ALA A 424 -19.06 -9.79 -22.56
CA ALA A 424 -17.94 -9.49 -21.68
C ALA A 424 -18.39 -9.14 -20.25
N VAL A 425 -19.40 -8.29 -20.10
CA VAL A 425 -19.95 -7.91 -18.78
C VAL A 425 -20.55 -9.13 -18.07
N LEU A 426 -21.33 -9.97 -18.77
CA LEU A 426 -21.88 -11.21 -18.22
C LEU A 426 -20.80 -12.17 -17.72
N ARG A 427 -19.75 -12.35 -18.53
CA ARG A 427 -18.63 -13.22 -18.18
C ARG A 427 -17.87 -12.70 -16.96
N LEU A 428 -17.59 -11.39 -16.90
CA LEU A 428 -16.89 -10.76 -15.78
C LEU A 428 -17.71 -10.78 -14.50
N GLU A 429 -19.03 -10.63 -14.59
CA GLU A 429 -19.93 -10.78 -13.44
C GLU A 429 -19.90 -12.19 -12.87
N GLY A 430 -20.02 -13.22 -13.72
CA GLY A 430 -19.92 -14.62 -13.28
C GLY A 430 -18.55 -14.95 -12.67
N GLU A 431 -17.46 -14.44 -13.27
CA GLU A 431 -16.10 -14.58 -12.74
C GLU A 431 -15.97 -13.90 -11.37
N PHE A 432 -16.48 -12.68 -11.22
CA PHE A 432 -16.48 -11.93 -9.95
C PHE A 432 -17.26 -12.65 -8.85
N ASP A 433 -18.48 -13.11 -9.15
CA ASP A 433 -19.34 -13.78 -8.18
C ASP A 433 -18.74 -15.09 -7.68
N THR A 434 -18.14 -15.87 -8.59
CA THR A 434 -17.48 -17.13 -8.24
C THR A 434 -16.28 -16.88 -7.32
N GLN A 435 -15.45 -15.89 -7.66
CA GLN A 435 -14.27 -15.56 -6.86
C GLN A 435 -14.62 -14.97 -5.51
N LEU A 436 -15.64 -14.10 -5.45
CA LEU A 436 -16.09 -13.51 -4.19
C LEU A 436 -16.71 -14.55 -3.25
N ARG A 437 -17.54 -15.47 -3.76
CA ARG A 437 -18.07 -16.60 -2.96
C ARG A 437 -16.95 -17.45 -2.39
N SER A 438 -15.99 -17.82 -3.24
CA SER A 438 -14.89 -18.66 -2.80
C SER A 438 -13.94 -17.95 -1.84
N LEU A 439 -13.79 -16.62 -1.97
CA LEU A 439 -13.11 -15.78 -1.00
C LEU A 439 -13.85 -15.83 0.34
N LEU A 440 -15.16 -15.53 0.37
CA LEU A 440 -15.96 -15.54 1.59
C LEU A 440 -15.93 -16.92 2.30
N GLU A 441 -16.01 -18.01 1.54
CA GLU A 441 -15.87 -19.37 2.08
C GLU A 441 -14.47 -19.60 2.69
N SER A 442 -13.41 -19.18 1.99
CA SER A 442 -12.04 -19.28 2.49
C SER A 442 -11.82 -18.44 3.76
N LEU A 443 -12.47 -17.27 3.83
CA LEU A 443 -12.43 -16.39 5.00
C LEU A 443 -13.20 -16.98 6.18
N ASN A 444 -14.41 -17.52 5.95
CA ASN A 444 -15.21 -18.14 6.99
C ASN A 444 -14.51 -19.38 7.57
N ASN A 445 -13.90 -20.20 6.70
CA ASN A 445 -13.09 -21.33 7.12
C ASN A 445 -11.87 -20.90 7.92
N SER A 446 -11.37 -19.66 7.74
CA SER A 446 -10.22 -19.12 8.48
C SER A 446 -10.63 -18.20 9.64
N ALA A 447 -11.93 -17.93 9.83
CA ALA A 447 -12.43 -16.96 10.80
C ALA A 447 -12.20 -17.37 12.26
N HIS A 448 -12.00 -18.68 12.50
CA HIS A 448 -11.63 -19.19 13.83
C HIS A 448 -10.20 -18.82 14.26
N LEU A 449 -9.34 -18.43 13.31
CA LEU A 449 -7.95 -18.08 13.60
C LEU A 449 -7.79 -16.63 14.05
N GLU A 450 -8.64 -15.71 13.58
CA GLU A 450 -8.56 -14.29 13.91
C GLU A 450 -9.96 -13.65 13.96
N PRO A 451 -10.36 -13.01 15.08
CA PRO A 451 -11.68 -12.39 15.22
C PRO A 451 -11.90 -11.24 14.21
N ASN A 452 -10.83 -10.56 13.79
CA ASN A 452 -10.88 -9.47 12.82
C ASN A 452 -11.31 -9.96 11.43
N LEU A 453 -11.04 -11.23 11.08
CA LEU A 453 -11.49 -11.82 9.82
C LEU A 453 -13.00 -12.07 9.79
N ALA A 454 -13.60 -12.39 10.94
CA ALA A 454 -15.05 -12.54 11.06
C ALA A 454 -15.78 -11.20 10.88
N SER A 455 -15.23 -10.11 11.45
CA SER A 455 -15.71 -8.74 11.22
C SER A 455 -15.69 -8.38 9.73
N LEU A 456 -14.58 -8.70 9.05
CA LEU A 456 -14.46 -8.49 7.61
C LEU A 456 -15.51 -9.29 6.82
N CYS A 457 -15.73 -10.57 7.15
CA CYS A 457 -16.74 -11.39 6.47
C CYS A 457 -18.13 -10.76 6.58
N ALA A 458 -18.51 -10.34 7.79
CA ALA A 458 -19.80 -9.70 8.05
C ALA A 458 -19.95 -8.37 7.30
N ARG A 459 -18.86 -7.60 7.13
CA ARG A 459 -18.87 -6.36 6.36
C ARG A 459 -18.92 -6.60 4.84
N LEU A 460 -18.18 -7.59 4.34
CA LEU A 460 -18.15 -7.91 2.91
C LEU A 460 -19.48 -8.52 2.43
N ASP A 461 -20.18 -9.24 3.31
CA ASP A 461 -21.52 -9.78 3.05
C ASP A 461 -22.61 -8.93 3.75
N PHE A 462 -22.51 -7.61 3.62
CA PHE A 462 -23.52 -6.71 4.16
C PHE A 462 -24.90 -7.02 3.55
N ASN A 463 -25.89 -7.27 4.40
CA ASN A 463 -27.24 -7.74 4.05
C ASN A 463 -27.33 -9.12 3.39
N GLU A 464 -26.37 -10.03 3.62
CA GLU A 464 -26.50 -11.42 3.14
C GLU A 464 -26.65 -11.52 1.61
N PHE A 465 -26.24 -10.46 0.90
CA PHE A 465 -26.47 -10.32 -0.53
C PHE A 465 -25.76 -11.41 -1.33
N TYR A 466 -24.62 -11.90 -0.84
CA TYR A 466 -23.85 -12.93 -1.52
C TYR A 466 -24.15 -14.33 -1.00
N THR A 467 -24.53 -14.47 0.27
CA THR A 467 -25.00 -15.73 0.86
C THR A 467 -26.37 -16.15 0.33
N PHE A 468 -27.32 -15.22 0.15
CA PHE A 468 -28.70 -15.52 -0.26
C PHE A 468 -29.08 -14.98 -1.65
N GLY A 469 -28.30 -14.04 -2.21
CA GLY A 469 -28.53 -13.45 -3.52
C GLY A 469 -29.57 -12.33 -3.56
N PRO A 470 -29.63 -11.56 -4.67
CA PRO A 470 -30.73 -10.65 -4.90
C PRO A 470 -32.05 -11.43 -5.00
N GLY A 471 -32.88 -11.30 -3.96
CA GLY A 471 -34.21 -11.92 -3.88
C GLY A 471 -34.24 -13.38 -3.41
N GLY A 472 -33.24 -13.84 -2.63
CA GLY A 472 -33.24 -15.21 -2.09
C GLY A 472 -33.03 -16.31 -3.13
N LYS A 473 -32.49 -15.96 -4.31
CA LYS A 473 -32.37 -16.83 -5.49
C LYS A 473 -31.23 -17.87 -5.42
N TYR A 474 -30.48 -17.92 -4.32
CA TYR A 474 -29.44 -18.93 -4.11
C TYR A 474 -29.75 -19.83 -2.90
N THR A 475 -31.04 -20.13 -2.67
CA THR A 475 -31.45 -21.36 -1.95
C THR A 475 -32.01 -22.38 -2.93
#